data_AF-A0A370H2J6-F1
#
_entry.id   AF-A0A370H2J6-F1
#
_cell.length_a   1.000
_cell.length_b   1.000
_cell.length_c   1.000
_cell.angle_alpha   90.00
_cell.angle_beta   90.00
_cell.angle_gamma   90.00
#
_symmetry.space_group_name_H-M   'P 1'
#
loop_
_entity.id
_entity.type
_entity.pdbx_description
1 polymer ?
#
loop_
_entity_poly.entity_id
_entity_poly.type
_entity_poly.pdbx_seq_one_letter_code
_entity_poly.pdbx_strand_id
1 'polypeptide(L)'
;MTEIEYVFGTGDGVRTVWSSQADLDLSGTGGYDAVALDFDGDGLADDALWDSDGDGIAEIAALDLDDDGVLDGYFTDPGGLGVWDQEIRPVSE
;
A
#
# COMPACT_ATOMS: atom_id res chain seq x y z
N MET A 1 -7.49 15.93 -6.69
CA MET A 1 -6.30 15.07 -6.54
C MET A 1 -6.37 14.58 -5.11
N THR A 2 -6.52 13.28 -4.97
CA THR A 2 -6.66 12.59 -3.68
C THR A 2 -5.26 12.51 -3.10
N GLU A 3 -5.07 13.06 -1.91
CA GLU A 3 -3.82 12.91 -1.15
C GLU A 3 -4.02 11.73 -0.20
N ILE A 4 -3.09 10.78 -0.22
CA ILE A 4 -3.12 9.57 0.60
C ILE A 4 -2.01 9.67 1.63
N GLU A 5 -2.37 9.50 2.90
CA GLU A 5 -1.47 9.41 4.04
C GLU A 5 -1.09 7.96 4.31
N TYR A 6 0.20 7.71 4.56
CA TYR A 6 0.70 6.39 4.91
C TYR A 6 1.88 6.47 5.87
N VAL A 7 2.15 5.37 6.54
CA VAL A 7 3.09 5.31 7.67
C VAL A 7 4.19 4.30 7.39
N PHE A 8 5.43 4.73 7.64
CA PHE A 8 6.60 3.86 7.62
C PHE A 8 7.37 3.93 8.93
N GLY A 9 7.82 2.77 9.40
CA GLY A 9 8.55 2.61 10.64
C GLY A 9 9.30 1.28 10.68
N THR A 10 10.06 1.09 11.75
CA THR A 10 10.88 -0.13 11.95
C THR A 10 10.27 -1.07 12.99
N GLY A 11 9.10 -0.73 13.55
CA GLY A 11 8.46 -1.47 14.64
C GLY A 11 8.99 -1.12 16.04
N ASP A 12 9.96 -0.20 16.15
CA ASP A 12 10.50 0.27 17.45
C ASP A 12 9.65 1.37 18.12
N GLY A 13 8.53 1.73 17.49
CA GLY A 13 7.61 2.79 17.93
C GLY A 13 7.90 4.16 17.30
N VAL A 14 9.04 4.35 16.62
CA VAL A 14 9.26 5.51 15.77
C VAL A 14 8.61 5.25 14.41
N ARG A 15 7.74 6.17 14.02
CA ARG A 15 7.07 6.15 12.72
C ARG A 15 7.16 7.51 12.05
N THR A 16 7.26 7.49 10.74
CA THR A 16 7.19 8.67 9.89
C THR A 16 5.90 8.59 9.09
N VAL A 17 5.14 9.68 9.14
CA VAL A 17 3.94 9.85 8.35
C VAL A 17 4.34 10.55 7.05
N TRP A 18 3.88 10.01 5.95
CA TRP A 18 4.10 10.52 4.60
C TRP A 18 2.75 10.80 3.96
N SER A 19 2.73 11.75 3.03
CA SER A 19 1.58 11.98 2.17
C SER A 19 2.04 12.15 0.73
N SER A 20 1.31 11.53 -0.19
CA SER A 20 1.55 11.62 -1.63
C SER A 20 0.23 11.74 -2.37
N GLN A 21 0.27 12.29 -3.58
CA GLN A 21 -0.90 12.29 -4.45
C GLN A 21 -1.12 10.87 -4.97
N ALA A 22 -2.36 10.41 -4.95
CA ALA A 22 -2.75 9.18 -5.61
C ALA A 22 -2.48 9.29 -7.13
N ASP A 23 -1.81 8.28 -7.67
CA ASP A 23 -1.38 8.19 -9.07
C ASP A 23 -1.73 6.85 -9.74
N LEU A 24 -2.26 5.90 -8.96
CA LEU A 24 -2.71 4.59 -9.41
C LEU A 24 -4.21 4.41 -9.11
N ASP A 25 -4.93 3.82 -10.08
CA ASP A 25 -6.32 3.40 -9.93
C ASP A 25 -6.32 1.88 -9.76
N LEU A 26 -6.40 1.44 -8.51
CA LEU A 26 -6.31 0.04 -8.13
C LEU A 26 -7.69 -0.62 -8.04
N SER A 27 -8.72 0.12 -7.64
CA SER A 27 -10.11 -0.37 -7.66
C SER A 27 -10.68 -0.52 -9.08
N GLY A 28 -10.09 0.11 -10.08
CA GLY A 28 -10.56 0.12 -11.47
C GLY A 28 -11.84 0.95 -11.65
N THR A 29 -12.08 1.91 -10.76
CA THR A 29 -13.31 2.73 -10.74
C THR A 29 -13.17 4.01 -11.56
N GLY A 30 -11.98 4.30 -12.11
CA GLY A 30 -11.69 5.46 -12.93
C GLY A 30 -11.19 6.67 -12.14
N GLY A 31 -10.83 6.49 -10.87
CA GLY A 31 -10.22 7.51 -10.01
C GLY A 31 -8.99 6.95 -9.30
N TYR A 32 -7.97 7.80 -9.10
CA TYR A 32 -6.79 7.38 -8.35
C TYR A 32 -7.12 7.23 -6.86
N ASP A 33 -6.84 6.05 -6.34
CA ASP A 33 -7.10 5.58 -4.98
C ASP A 33 -5.87 4.90 -4.36
N ALA A 34 -4.75 4.83 -5.08
CA ALA A 34 -3.50 4.29 -4.58
C ALA A 34 -2.29 5.14 -4.98
N VAL A 35 -1.22 4.99 -4.21
CA VAL A 35 0.11 5.55 -4.48
C VAL A 35 1.02 4.41 -4.92
N ALA A 36 1.61 4.52 -6.12
CA ALA A 36 2.63 3.59 -6.58
C ALA A 36 4.00 3.90 -5.95
N LEU A 37 4.73 2.86 -5.55
CA LEU A 37 6.05 2.98 -4.92
C LEU A 37 6.85 1.68 -5.06
N ASP A 38 8.13 1.77 -4.73
CA ASP A 38 9.06 0.64 -4.60
C ASP A 38 9.06 0.21 -3.12
N PHE A 39 8.10 -0.65 -2.73
CA PHE A 39 7.93 -1.05 -1.34
C PHE A 39 8.89 -2.20 -0.99
N ASP A 40 9.08 -3.15 -1.91
CA ASP A 40 9.89 -4.35 -1.70
C ASP A 40 11.40 -4.13 -1.94
N GLY A 41 11.78 -3.02 -2.59
CA GLY A 41 13.16 -2.59 -2.78
C GLY A 41 13.86 -3.16 -4.00
N ASP A 42 13.13 -3.66 -4.99
CA ASP A 42 13.68 -4.23 -6.23
C ASP A 42 14.13 -3.14 -7.24
N GLY A 43 13.67 -1.90 -7.07
CA GLY A 43 13.96 -0.75 -7.92
C GLY A 43 12.86 -0.37 -8.92
N LEU A 44 11.71 -1.05 -8.89
CA LEU A 44 10.51 -0.77 -9.67
C LEU A 44 9.44 -0.14 -8.76
N ALA A 45 8.51 0.60 -9.38
CA ALA A 45 7.39 1.21 -8.67
C ALA A 45 6.09 0.54 -9.11
N ASP A 46 6.02 -0.75 -8.85
CA ASP A 46 4.94 -1.69 -9.16
C ASP A 46 4.15 -2.09 -7.90
N ASP A 47 4.69 -1.84 -6.71
CA ASP A 47 3.92 -1.91 -5.47
C ASP A 47 3.00 -0.69 -5.29
N ALA A 48 1.99 -0.86 -4.44
CA ALA A 48 0.98 0.15 -4.18
C ALA A 48 0.58 0.24 -2.71
N LEU A 49 0.37 1.46 -2.23
CA LEU A 49 -0.36 1.75 -1.00
C LEU A 49 -1.77 2.21 -1.36
N TRP A 50 -2.76 1.42 -0.97
CA TRP A 50 -4.15 1.57 -1.38
C TRP A 50 -5.03 2.12 -0.25
N ASP A 51 -5.71 3.23 -0.55
CA ASP A 51 -6.84 3.78 0.21
C ASP A 51 -8.11 3.09 -0.29
N SER A 52 -8.47 2.02 0.42
CA SER A 52 -9.50 1.07 -0.03
C SER A 52 -10.92 1.56 0.28
N ASP A 53 -11.06 2.46 1.26
CA ASP A 53 -12.35 3.00 1.68
C ASP A 53 -12.59 4.47 1.30
N GLY A 54 -11.54 5.15 0.79
CA GLY A 54 -11.58 6.49 0.22
C GLY A 54 -11.52 7.59 1.27
N ASP A 55 -10.96 7.33 2.45
CA ASP A 55 -10.85 8.31 3.54
C ASP A 55 -9.57 9.16 3.51
N GLY A 56 -8.64 8.83 2.60
CA GLY A 56 -7.36 9.50 2.41
C GLY A 56 -6.22 8.89 3.22
N ILE A 57 -6.40 7.71 3.82
CA ILE A 57 -5.35 6.94 4.49
C ILE A 57 -5.15 5.65 3.69
N ALA A 58 -3.94 5.10 3.66
CA ALA A 58 -3.71 3.78 3.08
C ALA A 58 -3.96 2.69 4.13
N GLU A 59 -4.77 1.69 3.79
CA GLU A 59 -5.02 0.51 4.65
C GLU A 59 -4.24 -0.70 4.21
N ILE A 60 -3.95 -0.81 2.90
CA ILE A 60 -3.42 -2.02 2.29
C ILE A 60 -2.15 -1.68 1.51
N ALA A 61 -1.06 -2.38 1.81
CA ALA A 61 0.09 -2.48 0.92
C ALA A 61 -0.12 -3.67 -0.01
N ALA A 62 -0.19 -3.42 -1.30
CA ALA A 62 -0.27 -4.45 -2.32
C ALA A 62 1.06 -4.52 -3.07
N LEU A 63 1.67 -5.70 -3.13
CA LEU A 63 3.00 -5.91 -3.68
C LEU A 63 2.95 -6.83 -4.90
N ASP A 64 3.74 -6.50 -5.92
CA ASP A 64 4.05 -7.36 -7.07
C ASP A 64 5.40 -8.02 -6.78
N LEU A 65 5.40 -9.31 -6.39
CA LEU A 65 6.60 -9.94 -5.84
C LEU A 65 7.41 -10.70 -6.89
N ASP A 66 6.88 -10.85 -8.10
CA ASP A 66 7.52 -11.53 -9.21
C ASP A 66 7.67 -10.69 -10.50
N ASP A 67 7.39 -9.38 -10.37
CA ASP A 67 7.52 -8.33 -11.39
C ASP A 67 6.72 -8.61 -12.67
N ASP A 68 5.60 -9.34 -12.56
CA ASP A 68 4.78 -9.73 -13.71
C ASP A 68 3.67 -8.72 -14.06
N GLY A 69 3.50 -7.69 -13.23
CA GLY A 69 2.47 -6.67 -13.32
C GLY A 69 1.16 -7.06 -12.61
N VAL A 70 1.15 -8.15 -11.84
CA VAL A 70 0.02 -8.62 -11.04
C VAL A 70 0.39 -8.63 -9.57
N LEU A 71 -0.46 -8.00 -8.75
CA LEU A 71 -0.28 -7.96 -7.31
C LEU A 71 -0.48 -9.35 -6.68
N ASP A 72 0.59 -9.87 -6.06
CA ASP A 72 0.64 -11.17 -5.40
C ASP A 72 0.34 -11.10 -3.90
N GLY A 73 0.88 -10.07 -3.26
CA GLY A 73 0.90 -9.91 -1.81
C GLY A 73 0.03 -8.77 -1.35
N TYR A 74 -0.75 -8.97 -0.29
CA TYR A 74 -1.53 -7.90 0.33
C TYR A 74 -1.23 -7.89 1.82
N PHE A 75 -0.89 -6.74 2.37
CA PHE A 75 -0.48 -6.58 3.75
C PHE A 75 -1.19 -5.40 4.41
N THR A 76 -1.44 -5.49 5.71
CA THR A 76 -1.96 -4.42 6.55
C THR A 76 -1.06 -4.20 7.76
N ASP A 77 -1.23 -3.04 8.39
CA ASP A 77 -0.56 -2.68 9.64
C ASP A 77 -1.60 -2.33 10.71
N PRO A 78 -2.30 -3.33 11.29
CA PRO A 78 -3.28 -3.08 12.35
C PRO A 78 -2.64 -2.46 13.61
N GLY A 79 -1.31 -2.61 13.76
CA GLY A 79 -0.55 -2.02 14.85
C GLY A 79 -0.26 -0.52 14.67
N GLY A 80 -0.36 -0.01 13.44
CA GLY A 80 0.02 1.36 13.10
C GLY A 80 1.49 1.67 13.40
N LEU A 81 2.35 0.65 13.29
CA LEU A 81 3.79 0.75 13.57
C LEU A 81 4.61 1.11 12.31
N GLY A 82 3.95 1.24 11.17
CA GLY A 82 4.52 1.50 9.85
C GLY A 82 5.28 0.31 9.26
N VAL A 83 4.93 -0.91 9.65
CA VAL A 83 5.68 -2.13 9.28
C VAL A 83 4.94 -3.08 8.33
N TRP A 84 3.64 -2.87 8.11
CA TRP A 84 2.84 -3.64 7.14
C TRP A 84 3.02 -5.16 7.31
N ASP A 85 2.88 -5.65 8.55
CA ASP A 85 3.33 -6.98 8.96
C ASP A 85 2.26 -8.07 8.89
N GLN A 86 1.01 -7.71 8.59
CA GLN A 86 -0.09 -8.67 8.52
C GLN A 86 -0.50 -8.94 7.08
N GLU A 87 -0.11 -10.12 6.56
CA GLU A 87 -0.59 -10.58 5.26
C GLU A 87 -2.12 -10.84 5.28
N ILE A 88 -2.86 -10.21 4.37
CA ILE A 88 -4.22 -10.59 4.03
C ILE A 88 -4.14 -11.62 2.91
N ARG A 89 -4.45 -12.87 3.22
CA ARG A 89 -4.66 -13.86 2.17
C ARG A 89 -6.11 -13.80 1.70
N PRO A 90 -6.37 -13.68 0.39
CA PRO A 90 -7.70 -13.95 -0.12
C PRO A 90 -8.07 -15.38 0.31
N VAL A 91 -9.22 -15.51 0.97
CA VAL A 91 -9.71 -16.83 1.39
C VAL A 91 -9.79 -17.73 0.15
N SER A 92 -8.98 -18.77 0.14
CA SER A 92 -9.07 -19.82 -0.87
C SER A 92 -10.42 -20.52 -0.68
N GLU A 93 -11.33 -20.39 -1.65
CA GLU A 93 -12.59 -21.18 -1.68
C GLU A 93 -12.32 -22.69 -1.68
#